data_AF-A0A1J3F9I2-F1
#
_entry.id   AF-A0A1J3F9I2-F1
#
_cell.length_a   1.000
_cell.length_b   1.000
_cell.length_c   1.000
_cell.angle_alpha   90.00
_cell.angle_beta   90.00
_cell.angle_gamma   90.00
#
_symmetry.space_group_name_H-M   'P 1'
#
loop_
_entity.id
_entity.type
_entity.pdbx_description
1 polymer ?
#
loop_
_entity_poly.entity_id
_entity_poly.type
_entity_poly.pdbx_seq_one_letter_code
_entity_poly.pdbx_strand_id
1 'polypeptide(L)'
;IPNFHYHSIWKDPSKFGDIYDEEYFVSTLENDVRVVDTVPEYLMERFDFNLTNVYNFRVKAWAPTHYYRDSILPKLLEEKVIRISPFANRLSFD
;
A
#
# COMPACT_ATOMS: atom_id res chain seq x y z
N ILE A 1 -5.09 -5.37 -2.29
CA ILE A 1 -5.94 -4.73 -1.25
C ILE A 1 -5.06 -4.13 -0.14
N PRO A 2 -5.41 -2.99 0.49
CA PRO A 2 -4.66 -2.46 1.63
C PRO A 2 -4.52 -3.49 2.76
N ASN A 3 -3.33 -3.64 3.31
CA ASN A 3 -3.08 -4.58 4.40
C ASN A 3 -3.08 -3.85 5.75
N PHE A 4 -4.00 -4.23 6.63
CA PHE A 4 -4.03 -3.74 8.01
C PHE A 4 -3.15 -4.64 8.89
N HIS A 5 -2.03 -4.07 9.32
CA HIS A 5 -1.20 -4.67 10.35
C HIS A 5 -1.86 -4.51 11.72
N TYR A 6 -1.66 -5.49 12.61
CA TYR A 6 -2.12 -5.42 13.99
C TYR A 6 -1.67 -4.12 14.65
N HIS A 7 -2.63 -3.37 15.17
CA HIS A 7 -2.35 -2.10 15.83
C HIS A 7 -2.20 -2.33 17.33
N SER A 8 -0.97 -2.32 17.84
CA SER A 8 -0.66 -2.63 19.25
C SER A 8 -1.37 -1.74 20.28
N ILE A 9 -1.70 -0.50 19.91
CA ILE A 9 -2.42 0.45 20.77
C ILE A 9 -3.92 0.10 20.87
N TRP A 10 -4.61 -0.08 19.73
CA TRP A 10 -6.04 -0.36 19.67
C TRP A 10 -6.38 -1.83 19.92
N LYS A 11 -5.37 -2.71 19.91
CA LYS A 11 -5.50 -4.17 20.01
C LYS A 11 -6.50 -4.75 19.02
N ASP A 12 -6.62 -4.11 17.87
CA ASP A 12 -7.58 -4.48 16.83
C ASP A 12 -6.92 -5.47 15.84
N PRO A 13 -7.42 -6.71 15.73
CA PRO A 13 -6.92 -7.69 14.78
C PRO A 13 -7.56 -7.59 13.39
N SER A 14 -8.56 -6.72 13.21
CA SER A 14 -9.38 -6.63 12.01
C SER A 14 -8.53 -6.40 10.75
N LYS A 15 -8.89 -7.10 9.69
CA LYS A 15 -8.37 -6.95 8.34
C LYS A 15 -9.18 -5.90 7.58
N PHE A 16 -8.71 -5.56 6.38
CA PHE A 16 -9.39 -4.58 5.54
C PHE A 16 -10.84 -5.00 5.26
N GLY A 17 -11.04 -6.25 4.81
CA GLY A 17 -12.36 -6.82 4.54
C GLY A 17 -13.26 -7.00 5.76
N ASP A 18 -12.73 -6.94 6.99
CA ASP A 18 -13.55 -7.00 8.21
C ASP A 18 -14.25 -5.65 8.49
N ILE A 19 -13.74 -4.55 7.94
CA ILE A 19 -14.22 -3.17 8.18
C ILE A 19 -14.82 -2.57 6.91
N TYR A 20 -14.22 -2.84 5.75
CA TYR A 20 -14.58 -2.27 4.46
C TYR A 20 -15.08 -3.35 3.49
N ASP A 21 -16.00 -2.99 2.61
CA ASP A 21 -16.44 -3.84 1.51
C ASP A 21 -15.31 -3.95 0.46
N GLU A 22 -14.64 -5.09 0.46
CA GLU A 22 -13.51 -5.37 -0.42
C GLU A 22 -13.93 -5.48 -1.89
N GLU A 23 -15.08 -6.11 -2.17
CA GLU A 23 -15.60 -6.25 -3.52
C GLU A 23 -15.94 -4.89 -4.11
N TYR A 24 -16.64 -4.05 -3.34
CA TYR A 24 -16.94 -2.68 -3.75
C TYR A 24 -15.68 -1.83 -3.95
N PHE A 25 -14.66 -2.01 -3.10
CA PHE A 25 -13.37 -1.34 -3.27
C PHE A 25 -12.68 -1.73 -4.60
N VAL A 26 -12.67 -3.03 -4.94
CA VAL A 26 -12.10 -3.51 -6.19
C VAL A 26 -12.90 -3.02 -7.40
N SER A 27 -14.22 -3.15 -7.37
CA SER A 27 -15.09 -2.76 -8.49
C SER A 27 -15.03 -1.26 -8.76
N THR A 28 -14.90 -0.44 -7.71
CA THR A 28 -14.77 1.01 -7.86
C THR A 28 -13.50 1.41 -8.63
N LEU A 29 -12.44 0.60 -8.54
CA LEU A 29 -11.13 0.89 -9.15
C LEU A 29 -10.90 0.18 -10.49
N GLU A 30 -11.83 -0.68 -10.93
CA GLU A 30 -11.61 -1.63 -12.02
C GLU A 30 -11.23 -0.96 -13.37
N ASN A 31 -11.71 0.28 -13.58
CA ASN A 31 -11.48 1.04 -14.81
C ASN A 31 -10.19 1.89 -14.75
N ASP A 32 -9.63 2.11 -13.56
CA ASP A 32 -8.45 2.95 -13.36
C ASP A 32 -7.18 2.11 -13.16
N VAL A 33 -7.28 1.01 -12.40
CA VAL A 33 -6.16 0.16 -12.04
C VAL A 33 -6.58 -1.30 -11.93
N ARG A 34 -5.66 -2.21 -12.26
CA ARG A 34 -5.84 -3.63 -11.99
C ARG A 34 -5.42 -3.93 -10.55
N VAL A 35 -6.39 -4.29 -9.71
CA VAL A 35 -6.11 -4.82 -8.37
C VAL A 35 -5.77 -6.32 -8.48
N VAL A 36 -4.71 -6.74 -7.78
CA VAL A 36 -4.29 -8.14 -7.68
C VAL A 36 -4.06 -8.49 -6.22
N ASP A 37 -4.32 -9.76 -5.85
CA ASP A 37 -4.15 -10.24 -4.48
C ASP A 37 -2.67 -10.44 -4.13
N THR A 38 -1.89 -10.88 -5.10
CA THR A 38 -0.45 -11.13 -4.96
C THR A 38 0.33 -10.47 -6.09
N VAL A 39 1.52 -9.95 -5.76
CA VAL A 39 2.45 -9.46 -6.79
C VAL A 39 2.91 -10.66 -7.63
N PRO A 40 2.89 -10.56 -8.98
CA PRO A 40 3.36 -11.64 -9.84
C PRO A 40 4.77 -12.11 -9.50
N GLU A 41 4.98 -13.44 -9.46
CA GLU A 41 6.24 -14.06 -9.03
C GLU A 41 7.46 -13.55 -9.79
N TYR A 42 7.35 -13.42 -11.12
CA TYR A 42 8.43 -12.93 -11.97
C TYR A 42 8.89 -11.49 -11.62
N LEU A 43 8.02 -10.67 -11.01
CA LEU A 43 8.40 -9.34 -10.50
C LEU A 43 9.09 -9.42 -9.13
N MET A 44 8.78 -10.45 -8.35
CA MET A 44 9.29 -10.68 -7.00
C MET A 44 10.61 -11.46 -6.97
N GLU A 45 10.97 -12.17 -8.04
CA GLU A 45 12.25 -12.90 -8.17
C GLU A 45 13.46 -12.02 -7.83
N ARG A 46 13.51 -10.79 -8.34
CA ARG A 46 14.61 -9.83 -8.08
C ARG A 46 14.68 -9.34 -6.63
N PHE A 47 13.69 -9.65 -5.81
CA PHE A 47 13.60 -9.29 -4.41
C PHE A 47 13.71 -10.51 -3.48
N ASP A 48 14.15 -11.67 -3.99
CA ASP A 48 14.22 -12.95 -3.26
C ASP A 48 12.88 -13.34 -2.64
N PHE A 49 11.77 -12.99 -3.31
CA PHE A 49 10.41 -13.18 -2.79
C PHE A 49 10.16 -12.54 -1.42
N ASN A 50 10.98 -11.56 -1.02
CA ASN A 50 10.93 -10.90 0.27
C ASN A 50 10.51 -9.44 0.12
N LEU A 51 9.30 -9.11 0.59
CA LEU A 51 8.78 -7.75 0.57
C LEU A 51 9.62 -6.73 1.37
N THR A 52 10.49 -7.20 2.28
CA THR A 52 11.44 -6.33 2.99
C THR A 52 12.53 -5.78 2.07
N ASN A 53 12.85 -6.49 0.99
CA ASN A 53 13.82 -6.06 -0.03
C ASN A 53 13.21 -5.05 -1.03
N VAL A 54 11.87 -4.92 -1.06
CA VAL A 54 11.18 -3.94 -1.90
C VAL A 54 11.30 -2.55 -1.29
N TYR A 55 11.69 -1.56 -2.10
CA TYR A 55 11.81 -0.18 -1.66
C TYR A 55 10.49 0.34 -1.06
N ASN A 56 10.56 0.86 0.17
CA ASN A 56 9.40 1.33 0.92
C ASN A 56 9.42 2.85 1.08
N PHE A 57 8.49 3.52 0.40
CA PHE A 57 8.25 4.95 0.58
C PHE A 57 7.56 5.21 1.91
N ARG A 58 8.24 6.01 2.76
CA ARG A 58 7.67 6.54 4.00
C ARG A 58 6.91 7.84 3.73
N VAL A 59 5.68 7.72 3.27
CA VAL A 59 4.87 8.88 2.83
C VAL A 59 4.28 9.59 4.04
N LYS A 60 4.33 10.93 4.01
CA LYS A 60 3.71 11.75 5.06
C LYS A 60 2.19 11.73 4.91
N ALA A 61 1.50 11.78 6.05
CA ALA A 61 0.08 12.09 6.09
C ALA A 61 -0.21 13.34 5.24
N TRP A 62 -1.29 13.30 4.45
CA TRP A 62 -1.71 14.40 3.58
C TRP A 62 -0.68 14.82 2.52
N ALA A 63 0.20 13.90 2.09
CA ALA A 63 1.10 14.16 0.98
C ALA A 63 0.29 14.60 -0.27
N PRO A 64 0.68 15.70 -0.93
CA PRO A 64 -0.05 16.23 -2.06
C PRO A 64 0.14 15.34 -3.30
N THR A 65 -0.79 15.39 -4.26
CA THR A 65 -0.74 14.56 -5.48
C THR A 65 0.57 14.72 -6.25
N HIS A 66 1.15 15.93 -6.30
CA HIS A 66 2.43 16.16 -6.98
C HIS A 66 3.59 15.38 -6.34
N TYR A 67 3.55 15.08 -5.04
CA TYR A 67 4.57 14.25 -4.40
C TYR A 67 4.56 12.81 -4.96
N TYR A 68 3.37 12.24 -5.19
CA TYR A 68 3.25 10.93 -5.81
C TYR A 68 3.78 10.94 -7.25
N ARG A 69 3.44 11.98 -8.02
CA ARG A 69 3.90 12.13 -9.41
C ARG A 69 5.41 12.36 -9.52
N ASP A 70 5.97 13.23 -8.67
CA ASP A 70 7.33 13.73 -8.85
C ASP A 70 8.36 12.90 -8.07
N SER A 71 7.96 12.24 -6.97
CA SER A 71 8.86 11.45 -6.13
C SER A 71 8.61 9.93 -6.18
N ILE A 72 7.35 9.48 -6.23
CA ILE A 72 7.03 8.05 -6.15
C ILE A 72 7.00 7.40 -7.54
N LEU A 73 6.34 8.02 -8.51
CA LEU A 73 6.18 7.48 -9.86
C LEU A 73 7.52 7.16 -10.54
N PRO A 74 8.58 8.01 -10.49
CA PRO A 74 9.86 7.66 -11.11
C PRO A 74 10.43 6.35 -10.55
N LYS A 75 10.31 6.15 -9.22
CA LYS A 75 10.81 4.94 -8.57
C LYS A 75 9.95 3.71 -8.84
N LEU A 76 8.62 3.88 -8.94
CA LEU A 76 7.73 2.81 -9.38
C LEU A 76 8.07 2.35 -10.80
N LEU A 77 8.36 3.29 -11.72
CA LEU A 77 8.73 2.97 -13.09
C LEU A 77 10.09 2.24 -13.17
N GLU A 78 11.04 2.58 -12.30
CA GLU A 78 12.34 1.91 -12.18
C GLU A 78 12.21 0.51 -11.55
N GLU A 79 11.58 0.42 -10.37
CA GLU A 79 11.59 -0.81 -9.57
C GLU A 79 10.51 -1.81 -9.96
N LYS A 80 9.45 -1.36 -10.66
CA LYS A 80 8.21 -2.09 -11.00
C LYS A 80 7.35 -2.50 -9.79
N VAL A 81 7.97 -2.68 -8.63
CA VAL A 81 7.31 -2.98 -7.36
C VAL A 81 7.84 -1.99 -6.33
N ILE A 82 6.94 -1.30 -5.64
CA ILE A 82 7.26 -0.45 -4.49
C ILE A 82 6.27 -0.72 -3.37
N ARG A 83 6.68 -0.38 -2.14
CA ARG A 83 5.81 -0.33 -0.98
C ARG A 83 5.59 1.11 -0.58
N ILE A 84 4.40 1.41 -0.08
CA ILE A 84 4.03 2.74 0.43
C ILE A 84 3.49 2.52 1.84
N SER A 85 4.01 3.25 2.82
CA SER A 85 3.56 3.21 4.21
C SER A 85 4.03 4.46 4.98
N PRO A 86 3.49 4.78 6.16
CA PRO A 86 2.20 4.35 6.67
C PRO A 86 1.06 5.08 5.95
N PHE A 87 -0.11 4.45 5.86
CA PHE A 87 -1.35 5.09 5.41
C PHE A 87 -2.16 5.72 6.55
N ALA A 88 -1.57 5.83 7.74
CA ALA A 88 -2.27 6.28 8.93
C ALA A 88 -2.24 7.81 9.06
N ASN A 89 -3.40 8.43 8.91
CA ASN A 89 -3.71 9.66 9.63
C ASN A 89 -3.99 9.26 11.07
N ARG A 90 -2.97 9.32 11.93
CA ARG A 90 -3.21 9.14 13.37
C ARG A 90 -3.85 10.41 13.89
N LEU A 91 -5.07 10.31 14.41
CA LEU A 91 -5.57 11.29 15.37
C LEU A 91 -4.77 11.03 16.65
N SER A 92 -3.64 11.70 16.84
CA SER A 92 -3.00 11.72 18.15
C SER A 92 -3.70 12.79 18.97
N PHE A 93 -4.26 12.40 20.10
CA PHE A 93 -4.47 13.32 21.21
C PHE A 93 -3.07 13.56 21.78
N ASP A 94 -2.49 14.73 21.51
CA ASP A 94 -1.37 15.23 22.32
C ASP A 94 -1.84 15.39 23.78
#